data_AF-A0A0M4CKV9-F1
#
_entry.id   AF-A0A0M4CKV9-F1
#
_cell.length_a   1.000
_cell.length_b   1.000
_cell.length_c   1.000
_cell.angle_alpha   90.00
_cell.angle_beta   90.00
_cell.angle_gamma   90.00
#
_symmetry.space_group_name_H-M   'P 1'
#
loop_
_entity.id
_entity.type
_entity.pdbx_description
1 polymer ?
#
loop_
_entity_poly.entity_id
_entity_poly.type
_entity_poly.pdbx_seq_one_letter_code
_entity_poly.pdbx_strand_id
1 'polypeptide(L)'
;MHKLLQGFSVGAGAALGVCARLALTLLLGDAAWPILAINVVGAFAMGWARPNAFWGTGFLGGFTTFSAMMLNDASFYLFTAIGCISAWFLGDRLAR
;
A
#
# COMPACT_ATOMS: atom_id res chain seq x y z
N MET A 1 -14.02 18.37 -16.74
CA MET A 1 -13.16 18.99 -15.69
C MET A 1 -13.10 18.16 -14.41
N HIS A 2 -14.23 17.70 -13.84
CA HIS A 2 -14.24 16.94 -12.58
C HIS A 2 -13.33 15.69 -12.56
N LYS A 3 -13.37 14.86 -13.62
CA LYS A 3 -12.48 13.67 -13.75
C LYS A 3 -10.99 14.03 -13.82
N LEU A 4 -10.64 15.17 -14.42
CA LEU A 4 -9.24 15.63 -14.50
C LEU A 4 -8.72 16.04 -13.13
N LEU A 5 -9.51 16.83 -12.38
CA LEU A 5 -9.15 17.24 -11.02
C LEU A 5 -9.00 16.03 -10.08
N GLN A 6 -9.90 15.04 -10.21
CA GLN A 6 -9.77 13.79 -9.47
C GLN A 6 -8.51 13.02 -9.86
N GLY A 7 -8.18 12.94 -11.16
CA GLY A 7 -6.94 12.33 -11.63
C GLY A 7 -5.69 13.00 -11.08
N PHE A 8 -5.64 14.33 -11.06
CA PHE A 8 -4.56 15.09 -10.43
C PHE A 8 -4.44 14.81 -8.93
N SER A 9 -5.57 14.75 -8.23
CA SER A 9 -5.62 14.42 -6.80
C SER A 9 -5.06 13.02 -6.54
N VAL A 10 -5.52 12.01 -7.28
CA VAL A 10 -5.02 10.63 -7.19
C VAL A 10 -3.51 10.57 -7.50
N GLY A 11 -3.06 11.25 -8.57
CA GLY A 11 -1.66 11.29 -8.95
C GLY A 11 -0.76 11.94 -7.89
N ALA A 12 -1.21 13.04 -7.27
CA ALA A 12 -0.50 13.68 -6.17
C ALA A 12 -0.40 12.76 -4.94
N GLY A 13 -1.51 12.09 -4.58
CA GLY A 13 -1.51 11.08 -3.53
C GLY A 13 -0.51 9.96 -3.83
N ALA A 14 -0.53 9.42 -5.06
CA ALA A 14 0.36 8.34 -5.48
C ALA A 14 1.84 8.74 -5.41
N ALA A 15 2.19 9.96 -5.85
CA ALA A 15 3.56 10.47 -5.74
C ALA A 15 4.04 10.51 -4.28
N LEU A 16 3.20 11.03 -3.37
CA LEU A 16 3.51 11.05 -1.94
C LEU A 16 3.64 9.64 -1.35
N GLY A 17 2.75 8.72 -1.73
CA GLY A 17 2.79 7.32 -1.30
C GLY A 17 4.09 6.62 -1.73
N VAL A 18 4.52 6.81 -2.97
CA VAL A 18 5.79 6.27 -3.48
C VAL A 18 6.98 6.88 -2.74
N CYS A 19 6.99 8.18 -2.48
CA CYS A 19 8.05 8.83 -1.70
C CYS A 19 8.13 8.27 -0.28
N ALA A 20 6.98 8.04 0.38
CA ALA A 20 6.94 7.43 1.71
C ALA A 20 7.49 5.99 1.68
N ARG A 21 7.08 5.17 0.70
CA ARG A 21 7.65 3.83 0.51
C ARG A 21 9.16 3.89 0.29
N LEU A 22 9.63 4.77 -0.59
CA LEU A 22 11.06 4.95 -0.89
C LEU A 22 11.84 5.30 0.38
N ALA A 23 11.38 6.29 1.15
CA ALA A 23 12.02 6.69 2.39
C ALA A 23 12.10 5.53 3.39
N LEU A 24 11.03 4.75 3.56
CA LEU A 24 11.04 3.56 4.42
C LEU A 24 12.02 2.49 3.93
N THR A 25 12.05 2.21 2.63
CA THR A 25 12.98 1.21 2.08
C THR A 25 14.44 1.66 2.20
N LEU A 26 14.72 2.96 2.06
CA LEU A 26 16.07 3.50 2.28
C LEU A 26 16.47 3.44 3.76
N LEU A 27 15.53 3.67 4.68
CA LEU A 27 15.79 3.64 6.12
C LEU A 27 16.00 2.21 6.64
N LEU A 28 15.22 1.24 6.13
CA LEU A 28 15.18 -0.13 6.62
C LEU A 28 16.13 -1.08 5.87
N GLY A 29 16.72 -0.62 4.76
CA GLY A 29 17.72 -1.35 3.97
C GLY A 29 17.15 -2.33 2.95
N ASP A 30 18.05 -3.00 2.22
CA ASP A 30 17.77 -3.86 1.06
C ASP A 30 17.25 -5.27 1.41
N ALA A 31 16.49 -5.41 2.49
CA ALA A 31 15.82 -6.67 2.81
C ALA A 31 14.45 -6.76 2.11
N ALA A 32 13.89 -7.97 2.00
CA ALA A 32 12.55 -8.16 1.46
C ALA A 32 11.45 -7.75 2.46
N TRP A 33 11.70 -7.88 3.76
CA TRP A 33 10.70 -7.66 4.82
C TRP A 33 10.07 -6.24 4.85
N PRO A 34 10.75 -5.13 4.50
CA PRO A 34 10.13 -3.81 4.44
C PRO A 34 9.00 -3.76 3.41
N ILE A 35 9.16 -4.42 2.25
CA ILE A 35 8.10 -4.49 1.23
C ILE A 35 6.89 -5.27 1.74
N LEU A 36 7.12 -6.39 2.44
CA LEU A 36 6.05 -7.14 3.11
C LEU A 36 5.31 -6.23 4.10
N ALA A 37 6.03 -5.57 5.00
CA ALA A 37 5.44 -4.71 6.03
C ALA A 37 4.64 -3.55 5.42
N ILE A 38 5.19 -2.87 4.41
CA ILE A 38 4.53 -1.78 3.69
C ILE A 38 3.22 -2.23 3.05
N ASN A 39 3.23 -3.38 2.37
CA ASN A 39 2.03 -3.94 1.75
C ASN A 39 0.96 -4.33 2.78
N VAL A 40 1.36 -5.02 3.86
CA VAL A 40 0.45 -5.47 4.93
C VAL A 40 -0.16 -4.28 5.69
N VAL A 41 0.66 -3.29 6.06
CA VAL A 41 0.20 -2.07 6.74
C VAL A 41 -0.72 -1.25 5.82
N GLY A 42 -0.38 -1.14 4.53
CA GLY A 42 -1.22 -0.45 3.56
C GLY A 42 -2.57 -1.14 3.38
N ALA A 43 -2.60 -2.47 3.32
CA ALA A 43 -3.84 -3.25 3.24
C ALA A 43 -4.71 -3.10 4.49
N PHE A 44 -4.10 -3.14 5.69
CA PHE A 44 -4.79 -2.85 6.94
C PHE A 44 -5.41 -1.45 6.93
N ALA A 45 -4.63 -0.42 6.56
CA ALA A 45 -5.09 0.96 6.52
C ALA A 45 -6.25 1.14 5.52
N MET A 46 -6.22 0.45 4.38
CA MET A 46 -7.34 0.44 3.42
C MET A 46 -8.63 -0.12 4.04
N GLY A 47 -8.54 -1.25 4.76
CA GLY A 47 -9.69 -1.85 5.44
C GLY A 47 -10.23 -0.98 6.58
N TRP A 48 -9.32 -0.42 7.39
CA TRP A 48 -9.67 0.36 8.57
C TRP A 48 -10.25 1.74 8.24
N ALA A 49 -9.59 2.51 7.37
CA ALA A 49 -9.95 3.92 7.16
C ALA A 49 -11.00 4.13 6.06
N ARG A 50 -11.26 3.13 5.21
CA ARG A 50 -12.12 3.22 4.01
C ARG A 50 -11.93 4.56 3.24
N PRO A 51 -10.69 4.85 2.81
CA PRO A 51 -10.30 6.18 2.39
C PRO A 51 -10.97 6.64 1.09
N ASN A 52 -11.03 7.96 0.91
CA ASN A 52 -11.41 8.58 -0.37
C ASN A 52 -10.34 8.33 -1.46
N ALA A 53 -10.60 8.78 -2.70
CA ALA A 53 -9.73 8.52 -3.85
C ALA A 53 -8.27 9.00 -3.69
N PHE A 54 -8.05 10.14 -3.01
CA PHE A 54 -6.70 10.64 -2.77
C PHE A 54 -5.90 9.68 -1.88
N TRP A 55 -6.50 9.25 -0.76
CA TRP A 55 -5.82 8.41 0.23
C TRP A 55 -5.79 6.93 -0.17
N GLY A 56 -6.86 6.42 -0.78
CA GLY A 56 -6.97 5.02 -1.19
C GLY A 56 -6.23 4.76 -2.50
N THR A 57 -6.82 5.18 -3.62
CA THR A 57 -6.26 4.95 -4.95
C THR A 57 -4.93 5.67 -5.15
N GLY A 58 -4.79 6.89 -4.62
CA GLY A 58 -3.56 7.66 -4.68
C GLY A 58 -2.51 7.15 -3.70
N PHE A 59 -2.54 7.65 -2.45
CA PHE A 59 -1.47 7.43 -1.47
C PHE A 59 -1.22 5.95 -1.16
N LEU A 60 -2.24 5.20 -0.73
CA LEU A 60 -2.07 3.78 -0.42
C LEU A 60 -1.77 2.95 -1.67
N GLY A 61 -2.30 3.34 -2.83
CA GLY A 61 -1.96 2.74 -4.13
C GLY A 61 -0.50 2.92 -4.55
N GLY A 62 0.10 4.10 -4.28
CA GLY A 62 1.53 4.35 -4.53
C GLY A 62 2.46 3.82 -3.44
N PHE A 63 1.97 3.81 -2.20
CA PHE A 63 2.68 3.30 -1.02
C PHE A 63 2.85 1.78 -1.08
N THR A 64 1.80 1.04 -1.41
CA THR A 64 1.88 -0.41 -1.62
C THR A 64 2.49 -0.74 -3.00
N THR A 65 3.02 -1.95 -3.18
CA THR A 65 3.64 -2.36 -4.43
C THR A 65 3.56 -3.86 -4.67
N PHE A 66 2.89 -4.24 -5.76
CA PHE A 66 2.88 -5.60 -6.28
C PHE A 66 4.18 -5.94 -7.03
N SER A 67 4.69 -5.00 -7.83
CA SER A 67 5.87 -5.23 -8.67
C SER A 67 7.13 -5.52 -7.85
N ALA A 68 7.36 -4.82 -6.73
CA ALA A 68 8.52 -5.10 -5.89
C ALA A 68 8.39 -6.44 -5.14
N MET A 69 7.17 -6.82 -4.73
CA MET A 69 6.90 -8.14 -4.16
C MET A 69 7.25 -9.26 -5.15
N MET A 70 6.89 -9.10 -6.43
CA MET A 70 7.13 -10.10 -7.49
C MET A 70 8.61 -10.30 -7.86
N LEU A 71 9.53 -9.46 -7.36
CA LEU A 71 10.97 -9.68 -7.51
C LEU A 71 11.53 -10.71 -6.52
N ASN A 72 10.72 -11.19 -5.58
CA ASN A 72 11.08 -12.19 -4.58
C ASN A 72 10.58 -13.60 -4.98
N ASP A 73 10.79 -14.59 -4.11
CA ASP A 73 10.33 -15.95 -4.35
C ASP A 73 8.81 -16.15 -4.17
N ALA A 74 8.31 -17.29 -4.63
CA ALA A 74 6.90 -17.64 -4.58
C ALA A 74 6.35 -17.75 -3.14
N SER A 75 7.17 -18.16 -2.18
CA SER A 75 6.77 -18.24 -0.77
C SER A 75 6.52 -16.84 -0.22
N PHE A 76 7.43 -15.90 -0.48
CA PHE A 76 7.30 -14.51 -0.09
C PHE A 76 6.04 -13.86 -0.68
N TYR A 77 5.73 -14.15 -1.95
CA TYR A 77 4.48 -13.75 -2.57
C TYR A 77 3.26 -14.28 -1.80
N LEU A 78 3.19 -15.58 -1.51
CA LEU A 78 2.07 -16.20 -0.81
C LEU A 78 1.90 -15.62 0.60
N PHE A 79 3.00 -15.48 1.35
CA PHE A 79 2.98 -14.86 2.68
C PHE A 79 2.48 -13.42 2.63
N THR A 80 2.93 -12.64 1.64
CA THR A 80 2.49 -11.24 1.49
C THR A 80 1.02 -11.17 1.11
N ALA A 81 0.55 -12.00 0.16
CA ALA A 81 -0.84 -12.01 -0.26
C ALA A 81 -1.79 -12.39 0.89
N ILE A 82 -1.49 -13.47 1.62
CA ILE A 82 -2.26 -13.89 2.79
C ILE A 82 -2.22 -12.83 3.89
N GLY A 83 -1.04 -12.23 4.13
CA GLY A 83 -0.86 -11.15 5.09
C GLY A 83 -1.73 -9.95 4.76
N CYS A 84 -1.72 -9.47 3.52
CA CYS A 84 -2.53 -8.35 3.07
C CYS A 84 -4.04 -8.61 3.19
N ILE A 85 -4.51 -9.78 2.76
CA ILE A 85 -5.94 -10.15 2.83
C ILE A 85 -6.39 -10.18 4.30
N SER A 86 -5.61 -10.85 5.15
CA SER A 86 -5.90 -10.95 6.59
C SER A 86 -5.90 -9.58 7.27
N ALA A 87 -4.91 -8.75 6.94
CA ALA A 87 -4.76 -7.40 7.48
C ALA A 87 -5.90 -6.48 7.05
N TRP A 88 -6.35 -6.56 5.79
CA TRP A 88 -7.51 -5.81 5.33
C TRP A 88 -8.77 -6.19 6.11
N PHE A 89 -9.05 -7.49 6.27
CA PHE A 89 -10.22 -7.94 7.04
C PHE A 89 -10.15 -7.55 8.51
N LEU A 90 -8.96 -7.61 9.10
CA LEU A 90 -8.73 -7.13 10.47
C LEU A 90 -9.03 -5.63 10.57
N GLY A 91 -8.51 -4.83 9.63
CA GLY A 91 -8.79 -3.40 9.54
C GLY A 91 -10.29 -3.11 9.40
N ASP A 92 -10.98 -3.81 8.49
CA ASP A 92 -12.43 -3.66 8.30
C ASP A 92 -13.22 -4.03 9.56
N ARG A 93 -12.80 -5.06 10.29
CA ARG A 93 -13.43 -5.46 11.55
C ARG A 93 -13.25 -4.40 12.65
N LEU A 94 -12.10 -3.73 12.72
CA LEU A 94 -11.84 -2.65 13.68
C LEU A 94 -12.57 -1.35 13.33
N ALA A 95 -12.96 -1.17 12.07
CA ALA A 95 -13.69 0.00 11.61
C ALA A 95 -15.21 -0.07 11.84
N ARG A 96 -15.72 -1.26 12.18
CA ARG A 96 -17.13 -1.52 12.50
C ARG A 96 -17.39 -1.39 13.99
#